data_AF-A0ABD3UWQ0-F1
#
_entry.id   AF-A0ABD3UWQ0-F1
#
_cell.length_a   1.000
_cell.length_b   1.000
_cell.length_c   1.000
_cell.angle_alpha   90.00
_cell.angle_beta   90.00
_cell.angle_gamma   90.00
#
_symmetry.space_group_name_H-M   'P 1'
#
loop_
_entity.id
_entity.type
_entity.pdbx_description
1 polymer ?
#
loop_
_entity_poly.entity_id
_entity_poly.type
_entity_poly.pdbx_seq_one_letter_code
_entity_poly.pdbx_strand_id
1 'polypeptide(L)'
;YGIYSNYNPGFNYDTRNSYSLTIACNDGTDSVTGVYTVYLIKNQAPNITNLAASVELSTTATTGTVVYTVSATDAENDQLYYSMTCNSSSCPFTILNSGLVQLNQDLSGQTTVGYDLYISVYDGKTLVGPKTLTVDITDLNSAVNINNLPLGSALTVSENTVLGTAIYQISISDPDVGNNHTYSMASLSGSGMNYFAINSSTGLIRTSGTVLNFETLNSTSFNFTVTVSDGLSTNTKTFSIDVTNVNEAPTFNQANYAIIANEAASGTALPDPVYGVTDVDAGDTKFYSNDCGSYTGLVTMAPGNGSLTFASDYDYDLGTLPKSVNCTVTVTDSGGLTATATLSIQFNNINDNIPIFIPASYTFFVTYGSATGTTIGKINATDGDLGIYGTLYYSLNQSSLNTTYFGVTSLTGQLYVSSSINSIGIDGSVTFLAVVTDGGGLSTYANVIVKVSTTTTVTTTTTETRYKSFIEDGRNVAWLTLSVLTIVVILAVVLWLACDINKRGFPKLKIECCKSSTRRIIKKRPLPAKKPPVIQFPKEPQPVLPSPPPSPPVEPPPVTPPPPPTPPIVDEPERPASSFAFWRDKDFGINLLK
;
A
#
# COMPACT_ATOMS: atom_id res chain seq x y z
N TYR A 1 -111.58 25.24 17.45
CA TYR A 1 -112.06 26.31 16.56
C TYR A 1 -110.88 27.21 16.24
N GLY A 2 -110.38 27.21 15.00
CA GLY A 2 -109.36 28.16 14.54
C GLY A 2 -110.03 29.28 13.76
N ILE A 3 -109.50 30.50 13.86
CA ILE A 3 -109.92 31.63 13.01
C ILE A 3 -109.07 31.57 11.75
N TYR A 4 -109.69 31.23 10.62
CA TYR A 4 -109.05 31.26 9.31
C TYR A 4 -109.49 32.53 8.57
N SER A 5 -108.52 33.38 8.21
CA SER A 5 -108.75 34.53 7.33
C SER A 5 -108.47 34.13 5.88
N ASN A 6 -109.46 34.29 4.99
CA ASN A 6 -109.30 34.10 3.54
C ASN A 6 -108.67 35.32 2.83
N TYR A 7 -108.26 36.34 3.59
CA TYR A 7 -107.63 37.54 3.07
C TYR A 7 -106.15 37.52 3.44
N ASN A 8 -105.26 37.86 2.50
CA ASN A 8 -103.83 38.07 2.74
C ASN A 8 -103.60 39.58 2.95
N PRO A 9 -103.62 40.10 4.19
CA PRO A 9 -103.78 41.54 4.43
C PRO A 9 -102.47 42.31 4.30
N GLY A 10 -101.40 41.74 3.71
CA GLY A 10 -100.13 42.43 3.54
C GLY A 10 -99.59 42.96 4.87
N PHE A 11 -99.57 42.11 5.90
CA PHE A 11 -99.14 42.49 7.24
C PHE A 11 -97.75 43.15 7.22
N ASN A 12 -97.66 44.38 7.72
CA ASN A 12 -96.41 45.11 7.84
C ASN A 12 -96.24 45.62 9.27
N TYR A 13 -95.33 44.98 10.02
CA TYR A 13 -95.03 45.31 11.41
C TYR A 13 -94.69 46.79 11.62
N ASP A 14 -93.89 47.38 10.73
CA ASP A 14 -93.40 48.76 10.87
C ASP A 14 -94.54 49.79 10.73
N THR A 15 -95.66 49.41 10.12
CA THR A 15 -96.84 50.28 9.99
C THR A 15 -97.87 50.07 11.09
N ARG A 16 -98.07 48.82 11.52
CA ARG A 16 -99.01 48.45 12.59
C ARG A 16 -98.61 47.09 13.14
N ASN A 17 -98.31 47.02 14.44
CA ASN A 17 -97.75 45.84 15.11
C ASN A 17 -98.79 45.02 15.90
N SER A 18 -100.06 45.43 15.91
CA SER A 18 -101.15 44.65 16.49
C SER A 18 -102.50 44.97 15.85
N TYR A 19 -103.40 44.00 15.89
CA TYR A 19 -104.76 44.09 15.35
C TYR A 19 -105.74 43.55 16.39
N SER A 20 -106.66 44.38 16.86
CA SER A 20 -107.74 43.94 17.72
C SER A 20 -108.92 43.46 16.89
N LEU A 21 -109.26 42.18 17.04
CA LEU A 21 -110.41 41.54 16.41
C LEU A 21 -111.53 41.48 17.44
N THR A 22 -112.67 42.09 17.14
CA THR A 22 -113.89 41.89 17.93
C THR A 22 -114.59 40.64 17.41
N ILE A 23 -114.65 39.63 18.26
CA ILE A 23 -115.31 38.35 17.97
C ILE A 23 -116.64 38.35 18.70
N ALA A 24 -117.74 38.30 17.95
CA ALA A 24 -119.08 38.16 18.49
C ALA A 24 -119.55 36.70 18.36
N CYS A 25 -120.01 36.11 19.46
CA CYS A 25 -120.73 34.85 19.45
C CYS A 25 -122.19 35.13 19.81
N ASN A 26 -123.12 34.65 18.98
CA ASN A 26 -124.56 34.87 19.15
C ASN A 26 -125.28 33.54 18.94
N ASP A 27 -126.16 33.17 19.87
CA ASP A 27 -126.96 31.93 19.82
C ASP A 27 -128.37 32.12 19.22
N GLY A 28 -128.67 33.32 18.74
CA GLY A 28 -129.95 33.73 18.19
C GLY A 28 -130.80 34.54 19.16
N THR A 29 -130.46 34.57 20.45
CA THR A 29 -131.17 35.32 21.49
C THR A 29 -130.26 36.26 22.28
N ASP A 30 -129.04 35.82 22.61
CA ASP A 30 -128.04 36.62 23.33
C ASP A 30 -126.73 36.70 22.54
N SER A 31 -126.02 37.83 22.65
CA SER A 31 -124.70 38.00 22.04
C SER A 31 -123.64 38.34 23.09
N VAL A 32 -122.52 37.62 23.08
CA VAL A 32 -121.33 37.99 23.83
C VAL A 32 -120.21 38.38 22.85
N THR A 33 -119.57 39.52 23.12
CA THR A 33 -118.42 39.98 22.33
C THR A 33 -117.15 39.90 23.16
N GLY A 34 -116.12 39.28 22.61
CA GLY A 34 -114.76 39.31 23.14
C GLY A 34 -113.83 40.06 22.18
N VAL A 35 -112.85 40.79 22.71
CA VAL A 35 -111.77 41.35 21.89
C VAL A 35 -110.56 40.45 21.99
N TYR A 36 -110.04 40.01 20.85
CA TYR A 36 -108.80 39.26 20.76
C TYR A 36 -107.76 40.08 19.98
N THR A 37 -106.64 40.38 20.61
CA THR A 37 -105.57 41.14 19.96
C THR A 37 -104.54 40.18 19.37
N VAL A 38 -104.33 40.27 18.06
CA VAL A 38 -103.26 39.60 17.34
C VAL A 38 -102.06 40.54 17.30
N TYR A 39 -100.91 40.08 17.80
CA TYR A 39 -99.65 40.81 17.71
C TYR A 39 -98.88 40.31 16.48
N LEU A 40 -98.35 41.24 15.69
CA LEU A 40 -97.31 40.93 14.72
C LEU A 40 -95.97 40.97 15.44
N ILE A 41 -95.09 40.02 15.14
CA ILE A 41 -93.71 40.00 15.62
C ILE A 41 -92.82 40.30 14.40
N LYS A 42 -91.87 41.22 14.56
CA LYS A 42 -90.84 41.48 13.54
C LYS A 42 -89.79 40.39 13.63
N ASN A 43 -89.52 39.71 12.52
CA ASN A 43 -88.43 38.74 12.44
C ASN A 43 -87.10 39.43 12.71
N GLN A 44 -86.34 38.90 13.65
CA GLN A 44 -84.93 39.21 13.84
C GLN A 44 -84.12 38.23 13.00
N ALA A 45 -83.00 38.69 12.46
CA ALA A 45 -82.16 37.82 11.66
C ALA A 45 -81.34 36.90 12.58
N PRO A 46 -80.99 35.68 12.15
CA PRO A 46 -80.19 34.77 12.95
C PRO A 46 -78.80 35.36 13.22
N ASN A 47 -78.27 35.17 14.42
CA ASN A 47 -76.96 35.66 14.83
C ASN A 47 -75.97 34.50 15.01
N ILE A 48 -74.90 34.46 14.20
CA ILE A 48 -73.79 33.51 14.37
C ILE A 48 -72.96 33.93 15.58
N THR A 49 -72.91 33.08 16.62
CA THR A 49 -72.38 33.43 17.95
C THR A 49 -70.91 33.03 18.17
N ASN A 50 -70.41 32.04 17.45
CA ASN A 50 -69.06 31.48 17.68
C ASN A 50 -68.32 31.18 16.36
N LEU A 51 -68.03 32.18 15.52
CA LEU A 51 -67.20 31.94 14.32
C LEU A 51 -65.76 32.42 14.55
N ALA A 52 -64.81 31.49 14.54
CA ALA A 52 -63.38 31.80 14.57
C ALA A 52 -62.89 32.39 13.24
N ALA A 53 -61.76 33.10 13.28
CA ALA A 53 -61.11 33.62 12.08
C ALA A 53 -60.41 32.50 11.28
N SER A 54 -59.63 31.65 11.95
CA SER A 54 -59.01 30.47 11.34
C SER A 54 -58.95 29.27 12.28
N VAL A 55 -58.77 28.09 11.69
CA VAL A 55 -58.53 26.80 12.34
C VAL A 55 -57.50 26.01 11.55
N GLU A 56 -56.65 25.24 12.24
CA GLU A 56 -55.65 24.38 11.60
C GLU A 56 -56.18 22.96 11.40
N LEU A 57 -55.78 22.34 10.29
CA LEU A 57 -56.10 20.95 9.98
C LEU A 57 -54.92 20.27 9.29
N SER A 58 -54.43 19.18 9.85
CA SER A 58 -53.36 18.37 9.25
C SER A 58 -53.86 17.61 8.02
N THR A 59 -53.00 17.42 7.01
CA THR A 59 -53.23 16.52 5.86
C THR A 59 -53.50 15.08 6.28
N THR A 60 -53.15 14.69 7.51
CA THR A 60 -53.42 13.35 8.08
C THR A 60 -54.85 13.16 8.59
N ALA A 61 -55.67 14.23 8.59
CA ALA A 61 -57.05 14.15 9.03
C ALA A 61 -57.89 13.24 8.12
N THR A 62 -58.63 12.31 8.73
CA THR A 62 -59.49 11.37 7.97
C THR A 62 -60.84 12.00 7.63
N THR A 63 -61.46 11.53 6.55
CA THR A 63 -62.84 11.89 6.20
C THR A 63 -63.80 11.67 7.37
N GLY A 64 -64.68 12.64 7.62
CA GLY A 64 -65.61 12.69 8.76
C GLY A 64 -65.09 13.51 9.95
N THR A 65 -63.83 13.92 9.96
CA THR A 65 -63.27 14.79 11.00
C THR A 65 -64.06 16.10 11.08
N VAL A 66 -64.52 16.44 12.29
CA VAL A 66 -65.18 17.73 12.56
C VAL A 66 -64.09 18.79 12.68
N VAL A 67 -64.09 19.74 11.75
CA VAL A 67 -63.14 20.86 11.67
C VAL A 67 -63.58 22.00 12.58
N TYR A 68 -64.89 22.28 12.58
CA TYR A 68 -65.47 23.34 13.39
C TYR A 68 -66.96 23.11 13.64
N THR A 69 -67.51 23.71 14.72
CA THR A 69 -68.96 23.69 14.99
C THR A 69 -69.49 25.11 15.04
N VAL A 70 -70.23 25.49 14.00
CA VAL A 70 -70.88 26.80 13.90
C VAL A 70 -72.18 26.77 14.70
N SER A 71 -72.33 27.71 15.61
CA SER A 71 -73.53 27.95 16.39
C SER A 71 -74.12 29.31 16.02
N ALA A 72 -75.43 29.34 15.87
CA ALA A 72 -76.20 30.54 15.71
C ALA A 72 -77.44 30.50 16.60
N THR A 73 -77.92 31.67 16.98
CA THR A 73 -79.14 31.84 17.78
C THR A 73 -80.10 32.75 17.04
N ASP A 74 -81.38 32.49 17.17
CA ASP A 74 -82.43 33.37 16.69
C ASP A 74 -83.32 33.80 17.86
N ALA A 75 -83.74 35.07 17.87
CA ALA A 75 -84.47 35.63 19.00
C ALA A 75 -85.90 35.09 19.11
N GLU A 76 -86.49 34.69 17.98
CA GLU A 76 -87.81 34.06 17.92
C GLU A 76 -87.73 32.53 18.07
N ASN A 77 -86.51 32.00 18.22
CA ASN A 77 -86.22 30.58 18.32
C ASN A 77 -86.71 29.81 17.07
N ASP A 78 -86.62 30.47 15.90
CA ASP A 78 -86.89 29.88 14.59
C ASP A 78 -85.90 28.74 14.26
N GLN A 79 -86.33 27.82 13.39
CA GLN A 79 -85.48 26.73 12.93
C GLN A 79 -84.37 27.26 12.02
N LEU A 80 -83.11 26.97 12.37
CA LEU A 80 -81.96 27.42 11.61
C LEU A 80 -81.49 26.39 10.58
N TYR A 81 -81.10 26.90 9.41
CA TYR A 81 -80.53 26.15 8.31
C TYR A 81 -79.14 26.68 7.97
N TYR A 82 -78.16 25.78 7.91
CA TYR A 82 -76.76 26.12 7.67
C TYR A 82 -76.36 25.77 6.24
N SER A 83 -75.60 26.66 5.61
CA SER A 83 -75.06 26.45 4.27
C SER A 83 -73.64 26.97 4.18
N MET A 84 -72.84 26.38 3.29
CA MET A 84 -71.43 26.74 3.12
C MET A 84 -71.03 26.60 1.65
N THR A 85 -70.17 27.50 1.22
CA THR A 85 -69.37 27.39 0.00
C THR A 85 -67.90 27.61 0.37
N CYS A 86 -66.96 27.35 -0.55
CA CYS A 86 -65.57 27.73 -0.31
C CYS A 86 -64.93 28.32 -1.57
N ASN A 87 -63.73 28.85 -1.40
CA ASN A 87 -62.94 29.47 -2.47
C ASN A 87 -62.48 28.49 -3.58
N SER A 88 -62.62 27.18 -3.38
CA SER A 88 -62.31 26.14 -4.38
C SER A 88 -63.58 25.51 -4.95
N SER A 89 -63.57 25.22 -6.25
CA SER A 89 -64.65 24.48 -6.93
C SER A 89 -64.73 23.01 -6.49
N SER A 90 -63.62 22.44 -5.98
CA SER A 90 -63.56 21.12 -5.37
C SER A 90 -63.39 21.26 -3.86
N CYS A 91 -64.43 21.71 -3.18
CA CYS A 91 -64.39 21.91 -1.73
C CYS A 91 -64.28 20.58 -0.99
N PRO A 92 -63.22 20.34 -0.18
CA PRO A 92 -63.11 19.10 0.58
C PRO A 92 -63.97 19.11 1.85
N PHE A 93 -64.68 20.21 2.15
CA PHE A 93 -65.47 20.39 3.37
C PHE A 93 -66.97 20.48 3.09
N THR A 94 -67.77 20.06 4.05
CA THR A 94 -69.24 20.20 4.04
C THR A 94 -69.74 20.69 5.39
N ILE A 95 -70.84 21.45 5.40
CA ILE A 95 -71.55 21.82 6.63
C ILE A 95 -72.87 21.04 6.74
N LEU A 96 -73.13 20.45 7.91
CA LEU A 96 -74.42 19.83 8.22
C LEU A 96 -75.41 20.85 8.77
N ASN A 97 -76.71 20.54 8.72
CA ASN A 97 -77.73 21.43 9.28
C ASN A 97 -77.67 21.57 10.82
N SER A 98 -76.82 20.78 11.49
CA SER A 98 -76.45 20.95 12.90
C SER A 98 -75.37 22.01 13.14
N GLY A 99 -74.81 22.61 12.08
CA GLY A 99 -73.69 23.55 12.15
C GLY A 99 -72.30 22.90 12.16
N LEU A 100 -72.22 21.56 12.09
CA LEU A 100 -70.94 20.83 12.03
C LEU A 100 -70.28 20.98 10.65
N VAL A 101 -69.09 21.59 10.62
CA VAL A 101 -68.21 21.61 9.45
C VAL A 101 -67.32 20.38 9.50
N GLN A 102 -67.40 19.53 8.48
CA GLN A 102 -66.68 18.26 8.43
C GLN A 102 -65.85 18.14 7.15
N LEU A 103 -64.73 17.45 7.26
CA LEU A 103 -63.92 17.02 6.12
C LEU A 103 -64.64 15.87 5.40
N ASN A 104 -64.87 16.01 4.09
CA ASN A 104 -65.58 15.06 3.25
C ASN A 104 -64.69 14.42 2.17
N GLN A 105 -63.44 14.86 2.04
CA GLN A 105 -62.46 14.30 1.10
C GLN A 105 -61.13 14.06 1.80
N ASP A 106 -60.31 13.16 1.25
CA ASP A 106 -58.96 12.91 1.73
C ASP A 106 -58.04 14.11 1.40
N LEU A 107 -57.23 14.54 2.38
CA LEU A 107 -56.28 15.64 2.25
C LEU A 107 -54.85 15.16 1.92
N SER A 108 -54.57 13.86 1.95
CA SER A 108 -53.23 13.27 1.86
C SER A 108 -52.43 13.60 0.58
N GLY A 109 -53.09 14.05 -0.48
CA GLY A 109 -52.47 14.42 -1.76
C GLY A 109 -52.64 15.90 -2.15
N GLN A 110 -53.03 16.77 -1.21
CA GLN A 110 -53.27 18.18 -1.50
C GLN A 110 -52.01 19.02 -1.30
N THR A 111 -51.84 20.05 -2.13
CA THR A 111 -50.76 21.04 -2.04
C THR A 111 -51.26 22.42 -1.62
N THR A 112 -52.56 22.54 -1.34
CA THR A 112 -53.21 23.81 -1.00
C THR A 112 -52.96 24.15 0.46
N VAL A 113 -52.38 25.33 0.73
CA VAL A 113 -52.03 25.80 2.09
C VAL A 113 -53.23 26.15 2.98
N GLY A 114 -54.42 26.31 2.40
CA GLY A 114 -55.63 26.61 3.17
C GLY A 114 -56.87 26.81 2.31
N TYR A 115 -58.03 26.81 2.97
CA TYR A 115 -59.35 26.97 2.36
C TYR A 115 -60.17 28.03 3.10
N ASP A 116 -60.78 28.96 2.37
CA ASP A 116 -61.73 29.91 2.94
C ASP A 116 -63.15 29.37 2.81
N LEU A 117 -63.80 29.12 3.95
CA LEU A 117 -65.16 28.60 4.04
C LEU A 117 -66.15 29.75 4.28
N TYR A 118 -67.05 29.98 3.32
CA TYR A 118 -68.07 31.03 3.37
C TYR A 118 -69.39 30.47 3.90
N ILE A 119 -69.68 30.74 5.19
CA ILE A 119 -70.79 30.15 5.94
C ILE A 119 -71.96 31.13 6.03
N SER A 120 -73.17 30.65 5.73
CA SER A 120 -74.42 31.42 5.85
C SER A 120 -75.49 30.65 6.63
N VAL A 121 -76.29 31.37 7.43
CA VAL A 121 -77.37 30.81 8.26
C VAL A 121 -78.71 31.46 7.88
N TYR A 122 -79.74 30.64 7.72
CA TYR A 122 -81.08 31.03 7.30
C TYR A 122 -82.11 30.57 8.34
N ASP A 123 -83.02 31.44 8.76
CA ASP A 123 -84.10 31.15 9.73
C ASP A 123 -85.45 30.78 9.06
N GLY A 124 -85.48 30.63 7.72
CA GLY A 124 -86.71 30.48 6.95
C GLY A 124 -87.31 31.78 6.41
N LYS A 125 -86.74 32.94 6.77
CA LYS A 125 -87.17 34.28 6.36
C LYS A 125 -86.00 35.17 5.93
N THR A 126 -84.95 35.25 6.75
CA THR A 126 -83.75 36.08 6.58
C THR A 126 -82.47 35.25 6.52
N LEU A 127 -81.61 35.53 5.53
CA LEU A 127 -80.29 34.91 5.38
C LEU A 127 -79.20 35.84 5.93
N VAL A 128 -78.35 35.33 6.82
CA VAL A 128 -77.19 36.05 7.37
C VAL A 128 -75.90 35.37 6.94
N GLY A 129 -74.98 36.16 6.40
CA GLY A 129 -73.71 35.70 5.84
C GLY A 129 -73.51 36.17 4.38
N PRO A 130 -72.48 35.68 3.69
CA PRO A 130 -71.49 34.73 4.20
C PRO A 130 -70.51 35.38 5.20
N LYS A 131 -70.14 34.65 6.25
CA LYS A 131 -68.96 34.94 7.06
C LYS A 131 -67.87 33.91 6.77
N THR A 132 -66.61 34.33 6.80
CA THR A 132 -65.47 33.47 6.43
C THR A 132 -64.87 32.77 7.66
N LEU A 133 -64.61 31.47 7.53
CA LEU A 133 -63.72 30.68 8.38
C LEU A 133 -62.59 30.16 7.51
N THR A 134 -61.35 30.55 7.81
CA THR A 134 -60.17 30.03 7.09
C THR A 134 -59.70 28.72 7.74
N VAL A 135 -59.45 27.69 6.92
CA VAL A 135 -58.86 26.42 7.35
C VAL A 135 -57.44 26.38 6.84
N ASP A 136 -56.46 26.49 7.72
CA ASP A 136 -55.03 26.41 7.40
C ASP A 136 -54.61 24.93 7.36
N ILE A 137 -54.12 24.45 6.21
CA ILE A 137 -53.68 23.06 6.07
C ILE A 137 -52.22 22.92 6.49
N THR A 138 -51.97 22.09 7.50
CA THR A 138 -50.64 21.80 8.02
C THR A 138 -50.12 20.44 7.53
N ASP A 139 -48.82 20.18 7.66
CA ASP A 139 -48.15 18.93 7.24
C ASP A 139 -48.22 18.64 5.72
N LEU A 140 -48.07 19.68 4.89
CA LEU A 140 -48.07 19.56 3.42
C LEU A 140 -46.76 19.00 2.84
N ASN A 141 -45.66 19.04 3.58
CA ASN A 141 -44.37 18.50 3.17
C ASN A 141 -43.69 17.80 4.34
N SER A 142 -43.41 16.51 4.18
CA SER A 142 -42.64 15.69 5.07
C SER A 142 -41.15 15.96 4.91
N ALA A 143 -40.34 15.71 5.95
CA ALA A 143 -38.90 15.88 5.83
C ALA A 143 -38.24 14.74 5.05
N VAL A 144 -37.39 15.06 4.07
CA VAL A 144 -36.49 14.08 3.45
C VAL A 144 -35.46 13.57 4.48
N ASN A 145 -35.09 12.29 4.41
CA ASN A 145 -34.10 11.67 5.31
C ASN A 145 -33.04 10.88 4.55
N ILE A 146 -31.78 10.97 4.99
CA ILE A 146 -30.65 10.17 4.46
C ILE A 146 -30.47 8.90 5.29
N ASN A 147 -30.47 7.73 4.65
CA ASN A 147 -30.64 6.45 5.34
C ASN A 147 -29.36 5.63 5.51
N ASN A 148 -28.39 5.77 4.60
CA ASN A 148 -27.31 4.79 4.47
C ASN A 148 -25.91 5.30 4.84
N LEU A 149 -25.72 6.59 5.11
CA LEU A 149 -24.40 7.11 5.46
C LEU A 149 -23.85 6.45 6.74
N PRO A 150 -22.60 5.95 6.72
CA PRO A 150 -21.99 5.36 7.89
C PRO A 150 -21.76 6.42 8.97
N LEU A 151 -22.37 6.23 10.14
CA LEU A 151 -22.18 7.10 11.30
C LEU A 151 -20.92 6.66 12.06
N GLY A 152 -19.87 7.47 11.99
CA GLY A 152 -18.64 7.27 12.77
C GLY A 152 -17.61 6.33 12.15
N SER A 153 -17.85 5.80 10.94
CA SER A 153 -16.80 5.15 10.13
C SER A 153 -16.63 5.84 8.79
N ALA A 154 -15.39 5.95 8.34
CA ALA A 154 -15.08 6.53 7.04
C ALA A 154 -15.46 5.61 5.90
N LEU A 155 -15.86 6.19 4.77
CA LEU A 155 -15.80 5.51 3.48
C LEU A 155 -14.33 5.40 3.07
N THR A 156 -13.97 4.35 2.33
CA THR A 156 -12.58 4.18 1.87
C THR A 156 -12.50 4.21 0.35
N VAL A 157 -11.38 4.74 -0.14
CA VAL A 157 -11.02 4.74 -1.55
C VAL A 157 -9.52 4.54 -1.65
N SER A 158 -9.08 3.62 -2.50
CA SER A 158 -7.66 3.46 -2.75
C SER A 158 -7.14 4.64 -3.55
N GLU A 159 -5.90 5.02 -3.34
CA GLU A 159 -5.21 5.89 -4.28
C GLU A 159 -5.12 5.26 -5.68
N ASN A 160 -4.67 6.05 -6.66
CA ASN A 160 -4.56 5.64 -8.05
C ASN A 160 -5.89 5.15 -8.68
N THR A 161 -7.00 5.29 -7.94
CA THR A 161 -8.36 5.00 -8.42
C THR A 161 -8.66 5.91 -9.61
N VAL A 162 -9.06 5.29 -10.71
CA VAL A 162 -9.41 5.97 -11.96
C VAL A 162 -10.48 7.05 -11.71
N LEU A 163 -10.35 8.19 -12.36
CA LEU A 163 -11.32 9.29 -12.28
C LEU A 163 -12.71 8.84 -12.75
N GLY A 164 -13.75 9.28 -12.03
CA GLY A 164 -15.14 8.93 -12.31
C GLY A 164 -15.60 7.61 -11.66
N THR A 165 -14.72 6.91 -10.95
CA THR A 165 -15.08 5.68 -10.23
C THR A 165 -16.10 5.99 -9.14
N ALA A 166 -17.21 5.24 -9.14
CA ALA A 166 -18.23 5.32 -8.12
C ALA A 166 -17.69 4.84 -6.77
N ILE A 167 -17.83 5.67 -5.73
CA ILE A 167 -17.41 5.35 -4.36
C ILE A 167 -18.64 4.95 -3.55
N TYR A 168 -19.68 5.79 -3.59
CA TYR A 168 -20.82 5.62 -2.70
C TYR A 168 -22.10 6.21 -3.30
N GLN A 169 -23.21 5.51 -3.12
CA GLN A 169 -24.52 5.94 -3.58
C GLN A 169 -25.35 6.38 -2.38
N ILE A 170 -25.78 7.65 -2.33
CA ILE A 170 -26.67 8.13 -1.28
C ILE A 170 -28.07 7.52 -1.46
N SER A 171 -28.64 7.01 -0.38
CA SER A 171 -30.01 6.50 -0.31
C SER A 171 -30.83 7.35 0.65
N ILE A 172 -32.03 7.71 0.22
CA ILE A 172 -32.93 8.61 0.93
C ILE A 172 -34.32 8.00 1.09
N SER A 173 -35.11 8.54 2.01
CA SER A 173 -36.55 8.32 2.11
C SER A 173 -37.27 9.64 2.25
N ASP A 174 -38.30 9.81 1.42
CA ASP A 174 -39.22 10.94 1.44
C ASP A 174 -40.65 10.37 1.34
N PRO A 175 -41.52 10.62 2.34
CA PRO A 175 -42.93 10.21 2.30
C PRO A 175 -43.74 10.85 1.17
N ASP A 176 -43.31 12.01 0.65
CA ASP A 176 -44.08 12.79 -0.31
C ASP A 176 -43.87 12.25 -1.74
N VAL A 177 -44.93 11.70 -2.33
CA VAL A 177 -44.87 11.05 -3.65
C VAL A 177 -44.71 12.08 -4.76
N GLY A 178 -43.68 11.92 -5.58
CA GLY A 178 -43.43 12.77 -6.74
C GLY A 178 -42.50 13.97 -6.48
N ASN A 179 -41.99 14.11 -5.25
CA ASN A 179 -40.92 15.06 -4.94
C ASN A 179 -39.65 14.71 -5.74
N ASN A 180 -38.99 15.74 -6.28
CA ASN A 180 -37.70 15.61 -6.92
C ASN A 180 -36.59 16.00 -5.93
N HIS A 181 -35.59 15.15 -5.80
CA HIS A 181 -34.49 15.39 -4.88
C HIS A 181 -33.24 15.92 -5.57
N THR A 182 -32.61 16.89 -4.93
CA THR A 182 -31.32 17.44 -5.34
C THR A 182 -30.28 17.16 -4.27
N TYR A 183 -29.07 16.84 -4.71
CA TYR A 183 -27.95 16.46 -3.86
C TYR A 183 -26.83 17.48 -3.99
N SER A 184 -26.21 17.83 -2.88
CA SER A 184 -25.02 18.68 -2.85
C SER A 184 -24.04 18.17 -1.81
N MET A 185 -22.75 18.40 -2.07
CA MET A 185 -21.66 17.97 -1.20
C MET A 185 -20.66 19.11 -1.09
N ALA A 186 -20.24 19.39 0.14
CA ALA A 186 -19.26 20.42 0.46
C ALA A 186 -18.18 19.85 1.36
N SER A 187 -16.92 20.23 1.13
CA SER A 187 -15.81 19.86 2.01
C SER A 187 -15.86 20.69 3.28
N LEU A 188 -15.76 20.05 4.45
CA LEU A 188 -15.68 20.72 5.75
C LEU A 188 -14.28 21.31 6.01
N SER A 189 -13.26 20.69 5.42
CA SER A 189 -11.89 21.16 5.47
C SER A 189 -11.16 20.85 4.17
N GLY A 190 -10.26 21.74 3.76
CA GLY A 190 -9.28 21.48 2.72
C GLY A 190 -9.82 21.30 1.30
N SER A 191 -9.03 20.55 0.52
CA SER A 191 -9.13 20.36 -0.93
C SER A 191 -9.95 19.13 -1.34
N GLY A 192 -10.83 18.60 -0.48
CA GLY A 192 -11.60 17.39 -0.76
C GLY A 192 -12.41 17.45 -2.06
N MET A 193 -12.95 18.62 -2.41
CA MET A 193 -13.68 18.83 -3.68
C MET A 193 -12.78 18.78 -4.93
N ASN A 194 -11.45 18.78 -4.79
CA ASN A 194 -10.52 18.56 -5.90
C ASN A 194 -10.41 17.08 -6.28
N TYR A 195 -10.85 16.17 -5.41
CA TYR A 195 -10.72 14.72 -5.56
C TYR A 195 -12.06 14.00 -5.66
N PHE A 196 -13.14 14.61 -5.14
CA PHE A 196 -14.45 13.99 -5.04
C PHE A 196 -15.56 14.90 -5.54
N ALA A 197 -16.58 14.30 -6.16
CA ALA A 197 -17.78 14.99 -6.58
C ALA A 197 -19.02 14.14 -6.34
N ILE A 198 -20.16 14.81 -6.12
CA ILE A 198 -21.48 14.18 -6.07
C ILE A 198 -22.27 14.56 -7.33
N ASN A 199 -23.02 13.62 -7.89
CA ASN A 199 -24.01 13.93 -8.92
C ASN A 199 -25.24 14.56 -8.26
N SER A 200 -25.61 15.78 -8.67
CA SER A 200 -26.70 16.54 -8.05
C SER A 200 -28.10 15.98 -8.27
N SER A 201 -28.27 15.06 -9.21
CA SER A 201 -29.57 14.41 -9.52
C SER A 201 -29.66 12.98 -9.00
N THR A 202 -28.54 12.27 -8.87
CA THR A 202 -28.55 10.86 -8.47
C THR A 202 -27.98 10.63 -7.07
N GLY A 203 -27.23 11.57 -6.49
CA GLY A 203 -26.56 11.37 -5.21
C GLY A 203 -25.36 10.42 -5.26
N LEU A 204 -24.85 10.10 -6.46
CA LEU A 204 -23.67 9.25 -6.62
C LEU A 204 -22.39 10.05 -6.34
N ILE A 205 -21.64 9.62 -5.32
CA ILE A 205 -20.31 10.14 -4.99
C ILE A 205 -19.26 9.35 -5.79
N ARG A 206 -18.34 10.07 -6.43
CA ARG A 206 -17.29 9.51 -7.28
C ARG A 206 -15.99 10.29 -7.17
N THR A 207 -14.88 9.66 -7.59
CA THR A 207 -13.62 10.38 -7.81
C THR A 207 -13.77 11.40 -8.95
N SER A 208 -13.13 12.57 -8.82
CA SER A 208 -13.25 13.68 -9.77
C SER A 208 -12.10 14.67 -9.61
N GLY A 209 -11.75 15.41 -10.66
CA GLY A 209 -10.70 16.42 -10.62
C GLY A 209 -9.31 15.80 -10.79
N THR A 210 -8.61 15.57 -9.68
CA THR A 210 -7.24 15.04 -9.66
C THR A 210 -7.22 13.58 -9.19
N VAL A 211 -6.34 12.77 -9.77
CA VAL A 211 -6.13 11.38 -9.29
C VAL A 211 -5.54 11.42 -7.89
N LEU A 212 -6.06 10.58 -7.00
CA LEU A 212 -5.54 10.44 -5.64
C LEU A 212 -4.15 9.81 -5.71
N ASN A 213 -3.18 10.43 -5.03
CA ASN A 213 -1.85 9.87 -4.79
C ASN A 213 -1.54 10.07 -3.30
N PHE A 214 -1.44 9.00 -2.54
CA PHE A 214 -1.38 9.01 -1.08
C PHE A 214 -0.12 9.71 -0.57
N GLU A 215 1.01 9.57 -1.27
CA GLU A 215 2.33 10.07 -0.85
C GLU A 215 2.43 11.60 -0.93
N THR A 216 1.65 12.23 -1.81
CA THR A 216 1.64 13.68 -2.00
C THR A 216 0.50 14.37 -1.27
N LEU A 217 -0.42 13.62 -0.66
CA LEU A 217 -1.54 14.19 0.09
C LEU A 217 -1.09 14.75 1.44
N ASN A 218 -1.43 16.02 1.69
CA ASN A 218 -1.23 16.64 3.01
C ASN A 218 -2.13 16.02 4.09
N SER A 219 -3.25 15.41 3.69
CA SER A 219 -4.18 14.73 4.59
C SER A 219 -4.84 13.58 3.84
N THR A 220 -4.91 12.41 4.48
CA THR A 220 -5.47 11.17 3.93
C THR A 220 -6.93 10.97 4.30
N SER A 221 -7.51 11.87 5.10
CA SER A 221 -8.93 11.81 5.50
C SER A 221 -9.62 13.13 5.19
N PHE A 222 -10.68 13.05 4.39
CA PHE A 222 -11.44 14.22 3.95
C PHE A 222 -12.84 14.21 4.54
N ASN A 223 -13.20 15.27 5.26
CA ASN A 223 -14.52 15.42 5.86
C ASN A 223 -15.46 16.20 4.94
N PHE A 224 -16.66 15.66 4.74
CA PHE A 224 -17.68 16.25 3.90
C PHE A 224 -18.99 16.45 4.65
N THR A 225 -19.75 17.44 4.19
CA THR A 225 -21.16 17.59 4.46
C THR A 225 -21.93 17.29 3.19
N VAL A 226 -22.93 16.41 3.27
CA VAL A 226 -23.88 16.16 2.18
C VAL A 226 -25.26 16.65 2.58
N THR A 227 -25.90 17.36 1.66
CA THR A 227 -27.23 17.92 1.83
C THR A 227 -28.13 17.42 0.72
N VAL A 228 -29.30 16.91 1.10
CA VAL A 228 -30.39 16.52 0.21
C VAL A 228 -31.55 17.49 0.39
N SER A 229 -32.16 17.94 -0.71
CA SER A 229 -33.35 18.80 -0.68
C SER A 229 -34.41 18.31 -1.66
N ASP A 230 -35.67 18.34 -1.25
CA ASP A 230 -36.86 18.16 -2.10
C ASP A 230 -37.38 19.49 -2.69
N GLY A 231 -36.72 20.62 -2.38
CA GLY A 231 -37.11 21.99 -2.73
C GLY A 231 -37.83 22.77 -1.62
N LEU A 232 -38.38 22.09 -0.61
CA LEU A 232 -39.12 22.67 0.52
C LEU A 232 -38.47 22.35 1.88
N SER A 233 -37.89 21.16 1.99
CA SER A 233 -37.13 20.64 3.13
C SER A 233 -35.69 20.30 2.74
N THR A 234 -34.82 20.21 3.75
CA THR A 234 -33.42 19.79 3.57
C THR A 234 -32.97 18.88 4.70
N ASN A 235 -32.19 17.86 4.39
CA ASN A 235 -31.49 17.00 5.36
C ASN A 235 -29.99 17.06 5.12
N THR A 236 -29.23 17.24 6.19
CA THR A 236 -27.78 17.40 6.11
C THR A 236 -27.09 16.42 7.06
N LYS A 237 -26.08 15.70 6.55
CA LYS A 237 -25.24 14.79 7.34
C LYS A 237 -23.77 14.97 6.99
N THR A 238 -22.90 14.68 7.96
CA THR A 238 -21.46 14.68 7.77
C THR A 238 -20.92 13.25 7.66
N PHE A 239 -19.85 13.07 6.90
CA PHE A 239 -19.14 11.81 6.74
C PHE A 239 -17.69 12.09 6.34
N SER A 240 -16.83 11.08 6.40
CA SER A 240 -15.45 11.17 5.90
C SER A 240 -15.17 10.15 4.81
N ILE A 241 -14.22 10.49 3.93
CA ILE A 241 -13.60 9.57 2.98
C ILE A 241 -12.12 9.49 3.31
N ASP A 242 -11.66 8.29 3.65
CA ASP A 242 -10.27 7.97 3.90
C ASP A 242 -9.63 7.38 2.63
N VAL A 243 -8.48 7.93 2.26
CA VAL A 243 -7.66 7.43 1.16
C VAL A 243 -6.74 6.35 1.71
N THR A 244 -6.76 5.17 1.10
CA THR A 244 -5.88 4.07 1.48
C THR A 244 -4.67 3.97 0.56
N ASN A 245 -3.51 3.77 1.16
CA ASN A 245 -2.25 3.55 0.45
C ASN A 245 -2.32 2.27 -0.40
N VAL A 246 -1.75 2.29 -1.59
CA VAL A 246 -1.55 1.13 -2.46
C VAL A 246 -0.06 0.97 -2.71
N ASN A 247 0.50 -0.19 -2.37
CA ASN A 247 1.94 -0.43 -2.59
C ASN A 247 2.32 -0.31 -4.07
N GLU A 248 3.28 0.55 -4.38
CA GLU A 248 3.94 0.73 -5.67
C GLU A 248 5.28 0.01 -5.75
N ALA A 249 5.73 -0.26 -6.99
CA ALA A 249 7.01 -0.91 -7.19
C ALA A 249 8.19 0.05 -6.93
N PRO A 250 9.31 -0.45 -6.38
CA PRO A 250 10.54 0.34 -6.27
C PRO A 250 11.05 0.72 -7.66
N THR A 251 11.93 1.72 -7.74
CA THR A 251 12.46 2.24 -9.00
C THR A 251 13.97 2.43 -8.92
N PHE A 252 14.70 2.03 -9.97
CA PHE A 252 16.10 2.39 -10.14
C PHE A 252 16.21 3.74 -10.86
N ASN A 253 17.11 4.61 -10.38
CA ASN A 253 17.41 5.87 -11.05
C ASN A 253 18.19 5.70 -12.36
N GLN A 254 18.74 4.51 -12.62
CA GLN A 254 19.48 4.16 -13.82
C GLN A 254 19.06 2.76 -14.30
N ALA A 255 18.97 2.58 -15.63
CA ALA A 255 18.72 1.26 -16.20
C ALA A 255 19.97 0.35 -16.21
N ASN A 256 21.17 0.97 -16.17
CA ASN A 256 22.45 0.28 -16.29
C ASN A 256 23.45 0.80 -15.25
N TYR A 257 24.06 -0.12 -14.51
CA TYR A 257 25.15 0.11 -13.58
C TYR A 257 26.40 -0.63 -14.08
N ALA A 258 27.58 -0.14 -13.74
CA ALA A 258 28.83 -0.81 -14.08
C ALA A 258 29.85 -0.71 -12.96
N ILE A 259 30.61 -1.79 -12.76
CA ILE A 259 31.73 -1.84 -11.83
C ILE A 259 32.93 -2.53 -12.48
N ILE A 260 34.12 -2.23 -11.98
CA ILE A 260 35.36 -2.91 -12.36
C ILE A 260 35.89 -3.58 -11.11
N ALA A 261 36.08 -4.90 -11.14
CA ALA A 261 36.62 -5.68 -10.04
C ALA A 261 37.96 -6.30 -10.44
N ASN A 262 38.89 -6.36 -9.50
CA ASN A 262 40.11 -7.14 -9.70
C ASN A 262 39.82 -8.62 -9.42
N GLU A 263 40.62 -9.51 -9.99
CA GLU A 263 40.58 -10.91 -9.60
C GLU A 263 40.89 -11.11 -8.11
N ALA A 264 40.27 -12.13 -7.53
CA ALA A 264 40.33 -12.37 -6.10
C ALA A 264 39.75 -13.74 -5.72
N ALA A 265 40.10 -14.18 -4.51
CA ALA A 265 39.49 -15.36 -3.89
C ALA A 265 38.01 -15.13 -3.53
N SER A 266 37.28 -16.23 -3.37
CA SER A 266 35.92 -16.27 -2.86
C SER A 266 35.79 -15.53 -1.54
N GLY A 267 34.66 -14.84 -1.34
CA GLY A 267 34.36 -14.01 -0.19
C GLY A 267 34.92 -12.58 -0.28
N THR A 268 35.78 -12.27 -1.25
CA THR A 268 36.27 -10.91 -1.46
C THR A 268 35.13 -10.00 -1.93
N ALA A 269 35.00 -8.84 -1.29
CA ALA A 269 34.00 -7.84 -1.66
C ALA A 269 34.38 -7.15 -2.98
N LEU A 270 33.40 -6.98 -3.86
CA LEU A 270 33.54 -6.18 -5.07
C LEU A 270 33.26 -4.69 -4.72
N PRO A 271 33.73 -3.74 -5.55
CA PRO A 271 33.35 -2.34 -5.41
C PRO A 271 31.84 -2.18 -5.37
N ASP A 272 31.35 -1.37 -4.44
CA ASP A 272 29.93 -1.22 -4.18
C ASP A 272 29.24 -0.42 -5.30
N PRO A 273 28.34 -1.04 -6.08
CA PRO A 273 27.49 -0.28 -6.99
C PRO A 273 26.50 0.54 -6.15
N VAL A 274 26.58 1.87 -6.24
CA VAL A 274 25.60 2.75 -5.60
C VAL A 274 24.29 2.70 -6.39
N TYR A 275 23.42 1.74 -6.05
CA TYR A 275 22.09 1.65 -6.63
C TYR A 275 21.24 2.81 -6.14
N GLY A 276 20.87 3.73 -7.02
CA GLY A 276 19.92 4.78 -6.69
C GLY A 276 18.49 4.25 -6.72
N VAL A 277 18.13 3.40 -5.76
CA VAL A 277 16.78 2.85 -5.64
C VAL A 277 15.91 3.73 -4.77
N THR A 278 14.77 4.15 -5.30
CA THR A 278 13.71 4.84 -4.56
C THR A 278 12.46 4.00 -4.49
N ASP A 279 11.75 4.10 -3.38
CA ASP A 279 10.39 3.59 -3.24
C ASP A 279 9.56 4.75 -2.74
N VAL A 280 8.38 4.95 -3.31
CA VAL A 280 7.50 6.06 -2.95
C VAL A 280 6.74 5.73 -1.66
N ASP A 281 6.53 4.44 -1.38
CA ASP A 281 5.91 3.96 -0.16
C ASP A 281 6.78 4.23 1.08
N ALA A 282 6.19 4.92 2.04
CA ALA A 282 6.90 5.31 3.26
C ALA A 282 7.18 4.10 4.17
N GLY A 283 8.47 3.89 4.47
CA GLY A 283 8.91 2.86 5.42
C GLY A 283 9.15 1.49 4.78
N ASP A 284 9.10 1.39 3.45
CA ASP A 284 9.26 0.13 2.75
C ASP A 284 10.69 -0.41 2.75
N THR A 285 10.81 -1.72 2.93
CA THR A 285 12.08 -2.45 2.97
C THR A 285 12.48 -2.92 1.59
N LYS A 286 13.77 -2.76 1.24
CA LYS A 286 14.31 -3.17 -0.06
C LYS A 286 15.13 -4.45 0.07
N PHE A 287 14.80 -5.46 -0.74
CA PHE A 287 15.51 -6.71 -0.83
C PHE A 287 16.16 -6.87 -2.19
N TYR A 288 17.48 -6.98 -2.22
CA TYR A 288 18.27 -7.08 -3.45
C TYR A 288 18.57 -8.54 -3.81
N SER A 289 18.50 -8.88 -5.10
CA SER A 289 18.98 -10.16 -5.65
C SER A 289 19.60 -10.00 -7.05
N ASN A 290 20.56 -10.85 -7.41
CA ASN A 290 21.23 -10.80 -8.70
C ASN A 290 21.06 -12.11 -9.47
N ASP A 291 20.89 -12.01 -10.78
CA ASP A 291 20.95 -13.13 -11.71
C ASP A 291 21.94 -12.82 -12.82
N CYS A 292 23.03 -13.58 -12.90
CA CYS A 292 24.10 -13.42 -13.88
C CYS A 292 24.02 -14.50 -14.99
N GLY A 293 22.83 -15.08 -15.21
CA GLY A 293 22.60 -16.09 -16.24
C GLY A 293 23.42 -17.35 -16.02
N SER A 294 24.22 -17.74 -17.02
CA SER A 294 25.09 -18.93 -16.93
C SER A 294 26.23 -18.79 -15.90
N TYR A 295 26.47 -17.58 -15.41
CA TYR A 295 27.49 -17.28 -14.40
C TYR A 295 26.87 -16.95 -13.04
N THR A 296 25.58 -17.24 -12.84
CA THR A 296 24.95 -17.17 -11.52
C THR A 296 25.70 -18.09 -10.55
N GLY A 297 26.20 -17.50 -9.45
CA GLY A 297 27.11 -18.16 -8.52
C GLY A 297 28.58 -17.76 -8.68
N LEU A 298 28.93 -16.91 -9.65
CA LEU A 298 30.23 -16.24 -9.68
C LEU A 298 30.31 -15.11 -8.65
N VAL A 299 29.26 -14.29 -8.59
CA VAL A 299 29.08 -13.22 -7.61
C VAL A 299 27.76 -13.42 -6.86
N THR A 300 27.76 -13.09 -5.58
CA THR A 300 26.56 -13.09 -4.73
C THR A 300 26.30 -11.69 -4.20
N MET A 301 25.03 -11.35 -4.06
CA MET A 301 24.60 -10.06 -3.54
C MET A 301 23.94 -10.21 -2.17
N ALA A 302 24.28 -9.29 -1.25
CA ALA A 302 23.66 -9.22 0.06
C ALA A 302 22.26 -8.60 -0.04
N PRO A 303 21.19 -9.25 0.46
CA PRO A 303 19.83 -8.78 0.27
C PRO A 303 19.50 -7.43 0.90
N GLY A 304 20.19 -7.04 1.98
CA GLY A 304 19.84 -5.83 2.73
C GLY A 304 20.39 -4.52 2.16
N ASN A 305 21.45 -4.57 1.35
CA ASN A 305 22.13 -3.38 0.86
C ASN A 305 22.62 -3.49 -0.59
N GLY A 306 22.53 -4.66 -1.22
CA GLY A 306 23.01 -4.86 -2.58
C GLY A 306 24.53 -5.04 -2.71
N SER A 307 25.28 -5.16 -1.60
CA SER A 307 26.73 -5.32 -1.68
C SER A 307 27.11 -6.66 -2.31
N LEU A 308 28.13 -6.66 -3.17
CA LEU A 308 28.55 -7.83 -3.94
C LEU A 308 29.82 -8.46 -3.37
N THR A 309 29.87 -9.79 -3.38
CA THR A 309 31.09 -10.56 -3.09
C THR A 309 31.29 -11.65 -4.13
N PHE A 310 32.54 -12.06 -4.34
CA PHE A 310 32.84 -13.27 -5.11
C PHE A 310 32.30 -14.49 -4.37
N ALA A 311 31.54 -15.34 -5.06
CA ALA A 311 31.01 -16.58 -4.51
C ALA A 311 31.96 -17.77 -4.77
N SER A 312 32.84 -17.67 -5.77
CA SER A 312 33.92 -18.61 -6.06
C SER A 312 35.20 -17.84 -6.37
N ASP A 313 36.35 -18.51 -6.29
CA ASP A 313 37.64 -17.92 -6.67
C ASP A 313 37.57 -17.49 -8.15
N TYR A 314 37.90 -16.23 -8.40
CA TYR A 314 38.02 -15.69 -9.75
C TYR A 314 39.49 -15.41 -10.02
N ASP A 315 40.02 -16.12 -11.01
CA ASP A 315 41.39 -16.01 -11.51
C ASP A 315 41.29 -15.64 -13.00
N TYR A 316 41.82 -14.47 -13.33
CA TYR A 316 41.75 -13.87 -14.65
C TYR A 316 42.70 -14.58 -15.63
N ASP A 317 43.84 -15.07 -15.15
CA ASP A 317 44.89 -15.68 -15.94
C ASP A 317 44.54 -17.08 -16.43
N LEU A 318 43.76 -17.85 -15.66
CA LEU A 318 43.30 -19.19 -16.05
C LEU A 318 42.37 -19.19 -17.27
N GLY A 319 41.69 -18.08 -17.56
CA GLY A 319 40.82 -17.92 -18.74
C GLY A 319 39.62 -18.87 -18.81
N THR A 320 39.26 -19.54 -17.70
CA THR A 320 38.12 -20.46 -17.62
C THR A 320 36.80 -19.73 -17.35
N LEU A 321 36.88 -18.52 -16.78
CA LEU A 321 35.75 -17.65 -16.45
C LEU A 321 35.72 -16.43 -17.38
N PRO A 322 34.57 -15.76 -17.54
CA PRO A 322 34.45 -14.63 -18.45
C PRO A 322 35.18 -13.39 -17.89
N LYS A 323 35.74 -12.57 -18.80
CA LYS A 323 36.39 -11.29 -18.45
C LYS A 323 35.40 -10.16 -18.14
N SER A 324 34.13 -10.39 -18.43
CA SER A 324 33.02 -9.50 -18.08
C SER A 324 31.73 -10.29 -17.95
N VAL A 325 30.87 -9.91 -17.01
CA VAL A 325 29.54 -10.51 -16.81
C VAL A 325 28.48 -9.43 -16.68
N ASN A 326 27.31 -9.67 -17.29
CA ASN A 326 26.14 -8.84 -17.11
C ASN A 326 25.16 -9.58 -16.19
N CYS A 327 24.75 -8.93 -15.12
CA CYS A 327 23.79 -9.44 -14.16
C CYS A 327 22.53 -8.58 -14.18
N THR A 328 21.36 -9.21 -14.07
CA THR A 328 20.11 -8.52 -13.74
C THR A 328 20.06 -8.36 -12.23
N VAL A 329 19.99 -7.12 -11.76
CA VAL A 329 19.79 -6.77 -10.36
C VAL A 329 18.30 -6.53 -10.17
N THR A 330 17.68 -7.27 -9.25
CA THR A 330 16.28 -7.12 -8.88
C THR A 330 16.20 -6.56 -7.48
N VAL A 331 15.40 -5.52 -7.29
CA VAL A 331 15.00 -5.04 -5.97
C VAL A 331 13.53 -5.32 -5.75
N THR A 332 13.21 -5.91 -4.60
CA THR A 332 11.85 -6.25 -4.17
C THR A 332 11.49 -5.42 -2.95
N ASP A 333 10.31 -4.82 -2.94
CA ASP A 333 9.76 -4.12 -1.77
C ASP A 333 9.19 -5.10 -0.72
N SER A 334 8.50 -4.60 0.30
CA SER A 334 7.87 -5.44 1.31
C SER A 334 6.56 -6.10 0.83
N GLY A 335 5.87 -5.47 -0.12
CA GLY A 335 4.66 -5.94 -0.78
C GLY A 335 4.88 -7.04 -1.83
N GLY A 336 6.12 -7.27 -2.24
CA GLY A 336 6.53 -8.23 -3.27
C GLY A 336 6.57 -7.68 -4.70
N LEU A 337 6.37 -6.37 -4.92
CA LEU A 337 6.61 -5.77 -6.23
C LEU A 337 8.10 -5.58 -6.47
N THR A 338 8.49 -5.54 -7.75
CA THR A 338 9.90 -5.59 -8.13
C THR A 338 10.23 -4.60 -9.22
N ALA A 339 11.47 -4.13 -9.20
CA ALA A 339 12.11 -3.51 -10.35
C ALA A 339 13.45 -4.17 -10.65
N THR A 340 13.88 -4.01 -11.90
CA THR A 340 15.11 -4.62 -12.41
C THR A 340 15.99 -3.59 -13.10
N ALA A 341 17.31 -3.71 -12.92
CA ALA A 341 18.33 -2.99 -13.67
C ALA A 341 19.45 -3.94 -14.12
N THR A 342 20.26 -3.51 -15.09
CA THR A 342 21.42 -4.29 -15.54
C THR A 342 22.68 -3.82 -14.81
N LEU A 343 23.49 -4.76 -14.31
CA LEU A 343 24.82 -4.52 -13.76
C LEU A 343 25.87 -5.17 -14.66
N SER A 344 26.77 -4.37 -15.23
CA SER A 344 27.92 -4.85 -16.00
C SER A 344 29.16 -4.89 -15.10
N ILE A 345 29.74 -6.07 -14.90
CA ILE A 345 30.96 -6.27 -14.12
C ILE A 345 32.09 -6.57 -15.09
N GLN A 346 33.11 -5.72 -15.11
CA GLN A 346 34.36 -5.96 -15.84
C GLN A 346 35.43 -6.43 -14.86
N PHE A 347 36.18 -7.45 -15.24
CA PHE A 347 37.27 -7.96 -14.42
C PHE A 347 38.63 -7.50 -14.97
N ASN A 348 39.53 -7.14 -14.05
CA ASN A 348 40.89 -6.72 -14.34
C ASN A 348 41.89 -7.76 -13.85
N ASN A 349 42.93 -7.95 -14.66
CA ASN A 349 44.12 -8.69 -14.28
C ASN A 349 44.88 -7.93 -13.21
N ILE A 350 45.40 -8.64 -12.21
CA ILE A 350 46.41 -8.13 -11.28
C ILE A 350 47.73 -8.85 -11.52
N ASN A 351 48.80 -8.38 -10.87
CA ASN A 351 50.10 -9.02 -10.94
C ASN A 351 50.30 -9.82 -9.65
N ASP A 352 49.67 -10.98 -9.55
CA ASP A 352 49.71 -11.84 -8.35
C ASP A 352 50.50 -13.13 -8.55
N ASN A 353 50.91 -13.47 -9.78
CA ASN A 353 51.89 -14.52 -10.00
C ASN A 353 53.31 -13.94 -9.95
N ILE A 354 54.17 -14.54 -9.11
CA ILE A 354 55.60 -14.19 -9.09
C ILE A 354 56.31 -15.02 -10.16
N PRO A 355 57.23 -14.43 -10.96
CA PRO A 355 58.05 -15.20 -11.89
C PRO A 355 58.76 -16.38 -11.23
N ILE A 356 58.94 -17.49 -11.97
CA ILE A 356 59.60 -18.70 -11.46
C ILE A 356 60.69 -19.16 -12.43
N PHE A 357 61.93 -19.28 -11.96
CA PHE A 357 63.03 -19.86 -12.73
C PHE A 357 62.89 -21.38 -12.89
N ILE A 358 63.16 -21.89 -14.10
CA ILE A 358 63.11 -23.31 -14.42
C ILE A 358 64.38 -23.71 -15.19
N PRO A 359 65.38 -24.38 -14.56
CA PRO A 359 65.45 -24.79 -13.15
C PRO A 359 65.77 -23.65 -12.16
N ALA A 360 65.63 -23.90 -10.85
CA ALA A 360 65.93 -22.94 -9.77
C ALA A 360 67.44 -22.64 -9.58
N SER A 361 68.32 -23.37 -10.25
CA SER A 361 69.76 -23.10 -10.26
C SER A 361 70.39 -23.55 -11.57
N TYR A 362 71.37 -22.79 -12.05
CA TYR A 362 72.04 -23.01 -13.32
C TYR A 362 73.55 -23.22 -13.11
N THR A 363 74.13 -24.16 -13.85
CA THR A 363 75.58 -24.31 -13.97
C THR A 363 75.97 -24.22 -15.44
N PHE A 364 76.80 -23.23 -15.77
CA PHE A 364 77.35 -23.05 -17.11
C PHE A 364 78.86 -23.29 -17.11
N PHE A 365 79.38 -23.66 -18.27
CA PHE A 365 80.80 -23.82 -18.51
C PHE A 365 81.25 -22.83 -19.57
N VAL A 366 82.35 -22.13 -19.31
CA VAL A 366 82.95 -21.17 -20.26
C VAL A 366 84.42 -21.51 -20.47
N THR A 367 84.87 -21.43 -21.72
CA THR A 367 86.27 -21.74 -22.03
C THR A 367 87.16 -20.57 -21.61
N TYR A 368 88.27 -20.87 -20.93
CA TYR A 368 89.27 -19.87 -20.53
C TYR A 368 89.72 -19.04 -21.74
N GLY A 369 89.78 -17.72 -21.58
CA GLY A 369 90.11 -16.80 -22.67
C GLY A 369 88.98 -16.53 -23.67
N SER A 370 87.74 -16.95 -23.39
CA SER A 370 86.58 -16.60 -24.22
C SER A 370 86.46 -15.09 -24.40
N ALA A 371 86.25 -14.65 -25.64
CA ALA A 371 86.10 -13.24 -25.98
C ALA A 371 84.83 -12.63 -25.37
N THR A 372 84.83 -11.33 -25.15
CA THR A 372 83.62 -10.59 -24.80
C THR A 372 82.56 -10.76 -25.88
N GLY A 373 81.30 -10.89 -25.48
CA GLY A 373 80.17 -11.23 -26.34
C GLY A 373 79.94 -12.73 -26.56
N THR A 374 80.85 -13.62 -26.12
CA THR A 374 80.66 -15.07 -26.25
C THR A 374 79.44 -15.52 -25.44
N THR A 375 78.45 -16.15 -26.08
CA THR A 375 77.27 -16.73 -25.41
C THR A 375 77.68 -18.00 -24.67
N ILE A 376 77.26 -18.12 -23.41
CA ILE A 376 77.57 -19.27 -22.55
C ILE A 376 76.35 -20.12 -22.17
N GLY A 377 75.14 -19.60 -22.39
CA GLY A 377 73.91 -20.34 -22.14
C GLY A 377 72.68 -19.45 -22.11
N LYS A 378 71.57 -20.02 -21.63
CA LYS A 378 70.29 -19.34 -21.47
C LYS A 378 69.70 -19.69 -20.10
N ILE A 379 69.23 -18.68 -19.38
CA ILE A 379 68.37 -18.85 -18.20
C ILE A 379 66.91 -18.70 -18.63
N ASN A 380 66.01 -19.47 -18.01
CA ASN A 380 64.60 -19.49 -18.36
C ASN A 380 63.72 -19.37 -17.11
N ALA A 381 62.67 -18.59 -17.22
CA ALA A 381 61.64 -18.45 -16.23
C ALA A 381 60.26 -18.45 -16.89
N THR A 382 59.23 -18.65 -16.09
CA THR A 382 57.82 -18.59 -16.48
C THR A 382 57.08 -17.68 -15.52
N ASP A 383 56.06 -17.01 -16.02
CA ASP A 383 55.09 -16.27 -15.23
C ASP A 383 53.69 -16.80 -15.53
N GLY A 384 52.81 -16.78 -14.52
CA GLY A 384 51.41 -17.18 -14.65
C GLY A 384 50.54 -16.06 -15.20
N ASP A 385 50.95 -14.80 -15.02
CA ASP A 385 50.16 -13.64 -15.37
C ASP A 385 50.05 -13.45 -16.90
N LEU A 386 48.95 -12.83 -17.33
CA LEU A 386 48.72 -12.44 -18.72
C LEU A 386 49.30 -11.06 -19.06
N GLY A 387 49.67 -10.88 -20.33
CA GLY A 387 50.05 -9.57 -20.87
C GLY A 387 51.36 -9.02 -20.30
N ILE A 388 51.33 -7.76 -19.84
CA ILE A 388 52.53 -7.08 -19.33
C ILE A 388 53.02 -7.69 -18.01
N TYR A 389 52.10 -8.16 -17.18
CA TYR A 389 52.39 -8.85 -15.92
C TYR A 389 53.03 -10.22 -16.18
N GLY A 390 52.76 -10.87 -17.31
CA GLY A 390 53.51 -12.07 -17.71
C GLY A 390 54.85 -11.83 -18.41
N THR A 391 55.23 -10.58 -18.69
CA THR A 391 56.39 -10.27 -19.53
C THR A 391 57.68 -10.24 -18.70
N LEU A 392 58.61 -11.15 -19.00
CA LEU A 392 59.81 -11.36 -18.20
C LEU A 392 61.04 -10.54 -18.65
N TYR A 393 61.69 -9.91 -17.68
CA TYR A 393 62.93 -9.15 -17.83
C TYR A 393 64.05 -9.75 -16.96
N TYR A 394 65.09 -10.27 -17.59
CA TYR A 394 66.25 -10.89 -16.94
C TYR A 394 67.36 -9.86 -16.65
N SER A 395 67.99 -10.00 -15.49
CA SER A 395 69.19 -9.26 -15.10
C SER A 395 70.12 -10.11 -14.23
N LEU A 396 71.35 -9.66 -13.99
CA LEU A 396 72.33 -10.37 -13.15
C LEU A 396 72.78 -9.49 -11.99
N ASN A 397 72.71 -10.03 -10.78
CA ASN A 397 73.30 -9.43 -9.60
C ASN A 397 74.66 -10.09 -9.31
N GLN A 398 75.72 -9.41 -9.76
CA GLN A 398 77.13 -9.78 -9.54
C GLN A 398 77.81 -8.88 -8.50
N SER A 399 77.05 -8.20 -7.64
CA SER A 399 77.60 -7.28 -6.62
C SER A 399 78.50 -7.95 -5.58
N SER A 400 78.33 -9.26 -5.37
CA SER A 400 79.22 -10.09 -4.55
C SER A 400 80.59 -10.33 -5.18
N LEU A 401 80.75 -9.99 -6.47
CA LEU A 401 81.99 -10.13 -7.22
C LEU A 401 82.64 -8.75 -7.38
N ASN A 402 83.97 -8.71 -7.31
CA ASN A 402 84.75 -7.48 -7.54
C ASN A 402 84.77 -7.03 -9.02
N THR A 403 84.13 -7.78 -9.92
CA THR A 403 84.12 -7.54 -11.37
C THR A 403 82.86 -8.12 -11.98
N THR A 404 82.24 -7.39 -12.92
CA THR A 404 81.09 -7.86 -13.72
C THR A 404 81.59 -8.71 -14.89
N TYR A 405 81.63 -10.03 -14.70
CA TYR A 405 82.15 -10.96 -15.70
C TYR A 405 81.16 -11.29 -16.82
N PHE A 406 79.86 -11.39 -16.47
CA PHE A 406 78.82 -11.85 -17.38
C PHE A 406 77.73 -10.80 -17.61
N GLY A 407 77.02 -10.90 -18.73
CA GLY A 407 75.84 -10.12 -19.06
C GLY A 407 74.70 -11.03 -19.49
N VAL A 408 73.46 -10.53 -19.42
CA VAL A 408 72.27 -11.25 -19.86
C VAL A 408 71.42 -10.37 -20.76
N THR A 409 70.81 -10.96 -21.78
CA THR A 409 69.86 -10.27 -22.65
C THR A 409 68.50 -10.20 -21.97
N SER A 410 67.99 -8.99 -21.73
CA SER A 410 66.85 -8.77 -20.83
C SER A 410 65.57 -9.50 -21.21
N LEU A 411 65.21 -9.63 -22.50
CA LEU A 411 63.96 -10.31 -22.89
C LEU A 411 64.12 -11.82 -23.17
N THR A 412 65.35 -12.27 -23.45
CA THR A 412 65.59 -13.66 -23.89
C THR A 412 66.28 -14.51 -22.84
N GLY A 413 66.87 -13.93 -21.80
CA GLY A 413 67.64 -14.67 -20.80
C GLY A 413 68.95 -15.25 -21.33
N GLN A 414 69.43 -14.82 -22.50
CA GLN A 414 70.70 -15.30 -23.07
C GLN A 414 71.90 -14.71 -22.31
N LEU A 415 72.72 -15.59 -21.75
CA LEU A 415 73.88 -15.26 -20.92
C LEU A 415 75.16 -15.23 -21.77
N TYR A 416 75.99 -14.20 -21.59
CA TYR A 416 77.22 -14.00 -22.36
C TYR A 416 78.36 -13.43 -21.52
N VAL A 417 79.59 -13.53 -22.02
CA VAL A 417 80.79 -12.94 -21.40
C VAL A 417 80.79 -11.43 -21.61
N SER A 418 80.75 -10.65 -20.53
CA SER A 418 80.73 -9.18 -20.60
C SER A 418 82.12 -8.56 -20.44
N SER A 419 83.00 -9.20 -19.68
CA SER A 419 84.36 -8.72 -19.39
C SER A 419 85.35 -9.89 -19.40
N SER A 420 86.65 -9.60 -19.39
CA SER A 420 87.68 -10.63 -19.33
C SER A 420 87.48 -11.55 -18.11
N ILE A 421 87.39 -12.85 -18.34
CA ILE A 421 87.24 -13.90 -17.30
C ILE A 421 88.58 -14.46 -16.83
N ASN A 422 89.70 -13.93 -17.31
CA ASN A 422 91.03 -14.49 -17.03
C ASN A 422 91.39 -14.48 -15.54
N SER A 423 90.88 -13.51 -14.78
CA SER A 423 91.08 -13.39 -13.33
C SER A 423 90.34 -14.46 -12.51
N ILE A 424 89.37 -15.16 -13.10
CA ILE A 424 88.71 -16.31 -12.45
C ILE A 424 89.66 -17.52 -12.40
N GLY A 425 90.59 -17.63 -13.37
CA GLY A 425 91.54 -18.75 -13.49
C GLY A 425 90.93 -20.01 -14.12
N ILE A 426 91.80 -20.92 -14.57
CA ILE A 426 91.40 -22.26 -15.03
C ILE A 426 90.93 -23.07 -13.81
N ASP A 427 89.87 -23.85 -13.97
CA ASP A 427 89.17 -24.61 -12.92
C ASP A 427 88.56 -23.73 -11.81
N GLY A 428 88.58 -22.41 -12.01
CA GLY A 428 87.89 -21.44 -11.18
C GLY A 428 86.38 -21.45 -11.43
N SER A 429 85.63 -21.00 -10.43
CA SER A 429 84.18 -20.82 -10.55
C SER A 429 83.74 -19.54 -9.86
N VAL A 430 82.75 -18.87 -10.44
CA VAL A 430 82.05 -17.76 -9.77
C VAL A 430 80.58 -18.09 -9.63
N THR A 431 80.01 -17.62 -8.53
CA THR A 431 78.58 -17.77 -8.22
C THR A 431 77.98 -16.39 -8.06
N PHE A 432 76.86 -16.15 -8.73
CA PHE A 432 76.09 -14.92 -8.66
C PHE A 432 74.61 -15.22 -8.82
N LEU A 433 73.76 -14.22 -8.60
CA LEU A 433 72.31 -14.38 -8.71
C LEU A 433 71.84 -13.88 -10.08
N ALA A 434 71.05 -14.70 -10.77
CA ALA A 434 70.16 -14.19 -11.81
C ALA A 434 68.89 -13.67 -11.16
N VAL A 435 68.40 -12.53 -11.65
CA VAL A 435 67.11 -11.95 -11.27
C VAL A 435 66.21 -12.00 -12.50
N VAL A 436 64.97 -12.40 -12.32
CA VAL A 436 63.92 -12.17 -13.32
C VAL A 436 62.83 -11.36 -12.65
N THR A 437 62.41 -10.30 -13.35
CA THR A 437 61.35 -9.39 -12.92
C THR A 437 60.29 -9.38 -14.01
N ASP A 438 59.03 -9.49 -13.65
CA ASP A 438 57.94 -9.29 -14.60
C ASP A 438 57.75 -7.80 -14.96
N GLY A 439 56.76 -7.47 -15.79
CA GLY A 439 56.42 -6.09 -16.12
C GLY A 439 55.67 -5.34 -15.02
N GLY A 440 55.14 -6.03 -13.99
CA GLY A 440 54.48 -5.42 -12.82
C GLY A 440 55.42 -5.13 -11.64
N GLY A 441 56.65 -5.67 -11.68
CA GLY A 441 57.69 -5.51 -10.68
C GLY A 441 57.88 -6.68 -9.72
N LEU A 442 57.11 -7.78 -9.78
CA LEU A 442 57.43 -8.96 -8.96
C LEU A 442 58.66 -9.65 -9.53
N SER A 443 59.49 -10.19 -8.64
CA SER A 443 60.78 -10.76 -9.04
C SER A 443 61.17 -11.96 -8.20
N THR A 444 61.97 -12.82 -8.82
CA THR A 444 62.58 -13.98 -8.18
C THR A 444 64.06 -14.09 -8.54
N TYR A 445 64.76 -15.00 -7.87
CA TYR A 445 66.20 -15.20 -7.98
C TYR A 445 66.55 -16.66 -8.24
N ALA A 446 67.60 -16.89 -9.03
CA ALA A 446 68.21 -18.20 -9.20
C ALA A 446 69.73 -18.12 -9.02
N ASN A 447 70.31 -19.17 -8.44
CA ASN A 447 71.76 -19.30 -8.35
C ASN A 447 72.34 -19.64 -9.72
N VAL A 448 73.33 -18.88 -10.17
CA VAL A 448 74.10 -19.15 -11.39
C VAL A 448 75.55 -19.40 -11.03
N ILE A 449 76.04 -20.57 -11.40
CA ILE A 449 77.44 -20.98 -11.24
C ILE A 449 78.07 -21.03 -12.62
N VAL A 450 79.14 -20.29 -12.85
CA VAL A 450 79.92 -20.39 -14.10
C VAL A 450 81.30 -20.95 -13.79
N LYS A 451 81.65 -22.07 -14.41
CA LYS A 451 82.93 -22.76 -14.27
C LYS A 451 83.81 -22.51 -15.50
N VAL A 452 85.07 -22.16 -15.28
CA VAL A 452 86.03 -21.87 -16.35
C VAL A 452 86.90 -23.09 -16.64
N SER A 453 86.91 -23.58 -17.88
CA SER A 453 87.67 -24.77 -18.30
C SER A 453 88.54 -24.52 -19.54
N THR A 454 89.57 -25.33 -19.79
CA THR A 454 90.51 -25.13 -20.91
C THR A 454 90.04 -25.71 -22.25
N THR A 455 88.99 -26.53 -22.27
CA THR A 455 88.50 -27.18 -23.50
C THR A 455 86.98 -27.29 -23.46
N THR A 456 86.30 -26.91 -24.56
CA THR A 456 84.87 -27.11 -24.74
C THR A 456 84.58 -28.59 -25.00
N THR A 457 84.56 -29.43 -23.96
CA THR A 457 83.78 -30.68 -24.07
C THR A 457 82.34 -30.28 -23.90
N VAL A 458 81.65 -30.00 -25.01
CA VAL A 458 80.18 -30.04 -25.03
C VAL A 458 79.78 -31.49 -24.80
N THR A 459 79.83 -31.95 -23.55
CA THR A 459 78.93 -33.00 -23.12
C THR A 459 77.66 -32.25 -22.77
N THR A 460 76.72 -32.17 -23.71
CA THR A 460 75.32 -32.08 -23.34
C THR A 460 74.99 -33.35 -22.54
N THR A 461 75.33 -33.37 -21.26
CA THR A 461 74.47 -34.05 -20.30
C THR A 461 73.24 -33.18 -20.19
N THR A 462 72.35 -33.32 -21.17
CA THR A 462 70.93 -33.35 -20.86
C THR A 462 70.77 -34.49 -19.86
N THR A 463 70.96 -34.23 -18.57
CA THR A 463 70.01 -34.76 -17.62
C THR A 463 68.69 -34.08 -17.93
N GLU A 464 68.06 -34.50 -19.04
CA GLU A 464 66.63 -34.69 -19.00
C GLU A 464 66.44 -35.65 -17.83
N THR A 465 66.17 -35.12 -16.64
CA THR A 465 65.02 -35.66 -15.93
C THR A 465 63.85 -35.41 -16.88
N ARG A 466 63.71 -36.30 -17.87
CA ARG A 466 62.44 -36.63 -18.43
C ARG A 466 61.67 -37.07 -17.20
N TYR A 467 60.89 -36.17 -16.62
CA TYR A 467 59.63 -36.62 -16.07
C TYR A 467 58.99 -37.26 -17.30
N LYS A 468 59.15 -38.58 -17.42
CA LYS A 468 58.29 -39.35 -18.30
C LYS A 468 56.91 -38.85 -17.92
N SER A 469 56.21 -38.22 -18.86
CA SER A 469 54.81 -37.89 -18.63
C SER A 469 54.13 -39.16 -18.12
N PHE A 470 53.06 -39.05 -17.35
CA PHE A 470 52.42 -40.22 -16.73
C PHE A 470 52.19 -41.40 -17.70
N ILE A 471 52.08 -41.13 -19.01
CA ILE A 471 51.90 -42.06 -20.13
C ILE A 471 53.22 -42.70 -20.65
N GLU A 472 54.40 -42.18 -20.36
CA GLU A 472 55.69 -42.69 -20.88
C GLU A 472 56.44 -43.64 -19.92
N ASP A 473 56.00 -43.75 -18.66
CA ASP A 473 56.50 -44.77 -17.73
C ASP A 473 55.73 -46.08 -17.93
N GLY A 474 56.43 -47.13 -18.36
CA GLY A 474 55.85 -48.45 -18.57
C GLY A 474 55.19 -49.04 -17.32
N ARG A 475 55.60 -48.61 -16.10
CA ARG A 475 54.87 -48.95 -14.87
C ARG A 475 53.52 -48.25 -14.77
N ASN A 476 53.47 -46.96 -15.09
CA ASN A 476 52.23 -46.18 -15.01
C ASN A 476 51.25 -46.59 -16.12
N VAL A 477 51.73 -46.87 -17.34
CA VAL A 477 50.91 -47.45 -18.41
C VAL A 477 50.37 -48.82 -18.00
N ALA A 478 51.15 -49.65 -17.30
CA ALA A 478 50.65 -50.92 -16.78
C ALA A 478 49.53 -50.73 -15.75
N TRP A 479 49.65 -49.77 -14.83
CA TRP A 479 48.57 -49.45 -13.88
C TRP A 479 47.34 -48.83 -14.55
N LEU A 480 47.53 -47.96 -15.54
CA LEU A 480 46.46 -47.30 -16.29
C LEU A 480 45.71 -48.31 -17.17
N THR A 481 46.44 -49.20 -17.84
CA THR A 481 45.84 -50.31 -18.60
C THR A 481 45.13 -51.30 -17.68
N LEU A 482 45.68 -51.67 -16.52
CA LEU A 482 44.97 -52.47 -15.51
C LEU A 482 43.71 -51.77 -14.99
N SER A 483 43.77 -50.46 -14.75
CA SER A 483 42.63 -49.67 -14.27
C SER A 483 41.53 -49.54 -15.33
N VAL A 484 41.90 -49.32 -16.58
CA VAL A 484 40.94 -49.29 -17.70
C VAL A 484 40.37 -50.69 -17.95
N LEU A 485 41.19 -51.74 -17.90
CA LEU A 485 40.72 -53.12 -18.07
C LEU A 485 39.76 -53.53 -16.94
N THR A 486 40.06 -53.15 -15.70
CA THR A 486 39.17 -53.39 -14.54
C THR A 486 37.89 -52.58 -14.66
N ILE A 487 37.92 -51.32 -15.07
CA ILE A 487 36.71 -50.52 -15.32
C ILE A 487 35.87 -51.13 -16.45
N VAL A 488 36.50 -51.58 -17.54
CA VAL A 488 35.80 -52.25 -18.66
C VAL A 488 35.19 -53.58 -18.21
N VAL A 489 35.89 -54.36 -17.38
CA VAL A 489 35.34 -55.59 -16.79
C VAL A 489 34.19 -55.28 -15.83
N ILE A 490 34.30 -54.24 -15.00
CA ILE A 490 33.21 -53.80 -14.12
C ILE A 490 32.02 -53.33 -14.94
N LEU A 491 32.22 -52.53 -15.99
CA LEU A 491 31.15 -52.10 -16.90
C LEU A 491 30.53 -53.28 -17.65
N ALA A 492 31.32 -54.26 -18.09
CA ALA A 492 30.82 -55.48 -18.71
C ALA A 492 30.03 -56.34 -17.72
N VAL A 493 30.45 -56.44 -16.46
CA VAL A 493 29.72 -57.13 -15.38
C VAL A 493 28.45 -56.38 -15.02
N VAL A 494 28.47 -55.04 -14.97
CA VAL A 494 27.29 -54.21 -14.74
C VAL A 494 26.31 -54.31 -15.90
N LEU A 495 26.78 -54.29 -17.14
CA LEU A 495 25.94 -54.49 -18.32
C LEU A 495 25.41 -55.94 -18.41
N TRP A 496 26.21 -56.92 -17.99
CA TRP A 496 25.78 -58.31 -17.90
C TRP A 496 24.73 -58.50 -16.80
N LEU A 497 24.91 -57.91 -15.62
CA LEU A 497 23.92 -57.88 -14.55
C LEU A 497 22.66 -57.11 -14.97
N ALA A 498 22.79 -55.98 -15.65
CA ALA A 498 21.66 -55.22 -16.19
C ALA A 498 20.89 -56.05 -17.23
N CYS A 499 21.59 -56.80 -18.09
CA CYS A 499 20.97 -57.74 -19.03
C CYS A 499 20.37 -58.97 -18.33
N ASP A 500 20.97 -59.51 -17.27
CA ASP A 500 20.44 -60.66 -16.52
C ASP A 500 19.19 -60.27 -15.72
N ILE A 501 19.19 -59.07 -15.13
CA ILE A 501 18.01 -58.47 -14.49
C ILE A 501 16.90 -58.24 -15.53
N ASN A 502 17.24 -57.86 -16.77
CA ASN A 502 16.25 -57.67 -17.83
C ASN A 502 15.76 -58.99 -18.47
N LYS A 503 16.49 -60.11 -18.29
CA LYS A 503 16.09 -61.46 -18.75
C LYS A 503 15.25 -62.22 -17.73
N ARG A 504 15.30 -61.88 -16.44
CA ARG A 504 14.41 -62.43 -15.41
C ARG A 504 13.16 -61.57 -15.30
N GLY A 505 12.22 -61.83 -16.21
CA GLY A 505 10.90 -61.20 -16.20
C GLY A 505 10.18 -61.39 -14.86
N PHE A 506 9.86 -60.28 -14.20
CA PHE A 506 8.86 -60.25 -13.14
C PHE A 506 7.47 -59.92 -13.72
N PRO A 507 6.40 -60.57 -13.23
CA PRO A 507 5.07 -60.48 -13.81
C PRO A 507 4.37 -59.17 -13.47
N LYS A 508 3.52 -58.75 -14.42
CA LYS A 508 2.64 -57.58 -14.39
C LYS A 508 1.72 -57.59 -13.16
N LEU A 509 1.62 -56.46 -12.47
CA LEU A 509 0.48 -56.14 -11.61
C LEU A 509 0.02 -54.70 -11.85
N LYS A 510 -1.31 -54.61 -12.09
CA LYS A 510 -2.11 -53.46 -12.49
C LYS A 510 -1.95 -52.24 -11.57
N ILE A 511 -1.99 -51.04 -12.16
CA ILE A 511 -2.14 -49.76 -11.45
C ILE A 511 -3.37 -49.02 -12.01
N GLU A 512 -4.41 -48.98 -11.19
CA GLU A 512 -5.40 -47.92 -10.96
C GLU A 512 -5.70 -48.05 -9.44
N CYS A 513 -5.83 -47.04 -8.58
CA CYS A 513 -6.11 -45.63 -8.72
C CYS A 513 -5.73 -44.89 -7.39
N CYS A 514 -5.68 -43.56 -7.44
CA CYS A 514 -5.77 -42.58 -6.33
C CYS A 514 -4.59 -42.34 -5.35
N LYS A 515 -3.89 -41.22 -5.64
CA LYS A 515 -3.67 -40.02 -4.81
C LYS A 515 -3.40 -40.18 -3.29
N SER A 516 -2.18 -39.74 -2.90
CA SER A 516 -1.93 -38.57 -2.03
C SER A 516 -0.92 -38.81 -0.89
N SER A 517 0.01 -37.85 -0.81
CA SER A 517 0.85 -37.39 0.31
C SER A 517 2.01 -38.26 0.81
N THR A 518 3.16 -37.89 0.26
CA THR A 518 4.53 -38.06 0.77
C THR A 518 4.71 -37.35 2.11
N ARG A 519 5.29 -38.04 3.11
CA ARG A 519 6.32 -37.44 3.99
C ARG A 519 7.44 -38.42 4.31
N ARG A 520 8.65 -37.98 3.93
CA ARG A 520 9.98 -38.46 4.35
C ARG A 520 10.08 -38.55 5.87
N ILE A 521 10.76 -39.59 6.37
CA ILE A 521 11.43 -39.54 7.69
C ILE A 521 12.91 -39.87 7.52
N ILE A 522 13.71 -38.91 8.00
CA ILE A 522 15.16 -38.91 8.19
C ILE A 522 15.49 -39.78 9.41
N LYS A 523 16.53 -40.62 9.31
CA LYS A 523 17.12 -41.35 10.45
C LYS A 523 17.84 -40.36 11.40
N LYS A 524 17.51 -40.40 12.70
CA LYS A 524 18.38 -39.92 13.80
C LYS A 524 18.68 -41.06 14.77
N ARG A 525 19.91 -41.07 15.29
CA ARG A 525 20.47 -42.02 16.28
C ARG A 525 19.85 -41.83 17.69
N PRO A 526 20.01 -42.82 18.61
CA PRO A 526 19.11 -43.02 19.76
C PRO A 526 19.71 -42.65 21.13
N LEU A 527 18.84 -42.47 22.14
CA LEU A 527 19.09 -42.61 23.59
C LEU A 527 17.79 -43.12 24.30
N PRO A 528 17.83 -43.63 25.54
CA PRO A 528 17.36 -44.99 25.87
C PRO A 528 16.00 -45.13 26.61
N ALA A 529 15.66 -46.40 26.82
CA ALA A 529 14.39 -47.07 27.17
C ALA A 529 13.71 -46.82 28.53
N LYS A 530 12.38 -47.10 28.56
CA LYS A 530 11.56 -47.94 29.50
C LYS A 530 10.08 -47.48 29.39
N LYS A 531 8.98 -48.25 29.48
CA LYS A 531 8.59 -49.67 29.71
C LYS A 531 7.10 -49.79 29.22
N PRO A 532 6.53 -50.99 28.99
CA PRO A 532 5.29 -51.20 28.23
C PRO A 532 3.99 -51.19 29.08
N PRO A 533 2.79 -51.20 28.43
CA PRO A 533 1.54 -50.70 29.01
C PRO A 533 0.61 -51.79 29.57
N VAL A 534 -0.38 -51.37 30.39
CA VAL A 534 -1.48 -52.22 30.87
C VAL A 534 -2.83 -51.59 30.51
N ILE A 535 -3.72 -52.47 30.06
CA ILE A 535 -5.07 -52.30 29.51
C ILE A 535 -6.07 -51.81 30.57
N GLN A 536 -6.99 -50.93 30.16
CA GLN A 536 -8.10 -50.42 30.97
C GLN A 536 -9.32 -51.35 30.94
N PHE A 537 -10.03 -51.44 32.07
CA PHE A 537 -11.46 -51.75 32.16
C PHE A 537 -12.15 -50.76 33.13
N PRO A 538 -13.46 -50.49 32.98
CA PRO A 538 -14.11 -49.29 33.49
C PRO A 538 -14.71 -49.48 34.89
N LYS A 539 -14.82 -48.39 35.67
CA LYS A 539 -15.63 -48.36 36.90
C LYS A 539 -16.32 -47.00 37.11
N GLU A 540 -17.65 -47.07 37.01
CA GLU A 540 -18.75 -46.42 37.76
C GLU A 540 -18.56 -45.05 38.48
N PRO A 541 -19.59 -44.15 38.46
CA PRO A 541 -19.46 -42.76 38.92
C PRO A 541 -19.92 -42.53 40.38
N GLN A 542 -19.21 -41.67 41.11
CA GLN A 542 -19.55 -41.07 42.41
C GLN A 542 -18.84 -39.70 42.54
N PRO A 543 -19.25 -38.78 43.45
CA PRO A 543 -20.14 -37.65 43.19
C PRO A 543 -19.39 -36.29 43.12
N VAL A 544 -20.05 -35.29 42.55
CA VAL A 544 -19.55 -33.91 42.42
C VAL A 544 -19.51 -33.21 43.79
N LEU A 545 -18.33 -32.75 44.21
CA LEU A 545 -18.17 -31.72 45.24
C LEU A 545 -18.01 -30.34 44.56
N PRO A 546 -18.53 -29.25 45.15
CA PRO A 546 -18.47 -27.93 44.55
C PRO A 546 -17.06 -27.34 44.62
N SER A 547 -16.67 -26.67 43.54
CA SER A 547 -15.43 -25.91 43.39
C SER A 547 -15.34 -24.72 44.38
N PRO A 548 -14.14 -24.38 44.89
CA PRO A 548 -13.94 -23.26 45.80
C PRO A 548 -14.09 -21.91 45.06
N PRO A 549 -14.43 -20.82 45.77
CA PRO A 549 -14.62 -19.50 45.15
C PRO A 549 -13.30 -18.89 44.67
N PRO A 550 -13.35 -17.98 43.69
CA PRO A 550 -12.15 -17.36 43.12
C PRO A 550 -11.46 -16.42 44.11
N SER A 551 -10.13 -16.43 44.08
CA SER A 551 -9.26 -15.53 44.86
C SER A 551 -9.47 -14.06 44.44
N PRO A 552 -9.33 -13.10 45.38
CA PRO A 552 -9.53 -11.68 45.08
C PRO A 552 -8.38 -11.10 44.22
N PRO A 553 -8.64 -10.00 43.48
CA PRO A 553 -7.67 -9.42 42.57
C PRO A 553 -6.51 -8.74 43.31
N VAL A 554 -5.31 -8.90 42.74
CA VAL A 554 -4.06 -8.27 43.20
C VAL A 554 -4.12 -6.77 42.91
N GLU A 555 -3.91 -5.96 43.94
CA GLU A 555 -3.87 -4.50 43.90
C GLU A 555 -2.54 -3.99 43.26
N PRO A 556 -2.56 -2.98 42.39
CA PRO A 556 -1.34 -2.40 41.82
C PRO A 556 -0.61 -1.49 42.83
N PRO A 557 0.71 -1.29 42.69
CA PRO A 557 1.50 -0.49 43.63
C PRO A 557 1.16 1.02 43.54
N PRO A 558 1.39 1.79 44.62
CA PRO A 558 0.98 3.18 44.70
C PRO A 558 1.79 4.10 43.76
N VAL A 559 1.08 4.99 43.07
CA VAL A 559 1.62 6.07 42.25
C VAL A 559 2.13 7.19 43.16
N THR A 560 3.38 7.60 42.97
CA THR A 560 3.97 8.77 43.63
C THR A 560 3.44 10.08 43.02
N PRO A 561 3.15 11.12 43.83
CA PRO A 561 2.65 12.39 43.32
C PRO A 561 3.76 13.24 42.66
N PRO A 562 3.42 14.09 41.67
CA PRO A 562 4.37 14.98 41.01
C PRO A 562 4.79 16.16 41.90
N PRO A 563 5.98 16.75 41.67
CA PRO A 563 6.46 17.90 42.46
C PRO A 563 5.68 19.19 42.15
N PRO A 564 5.64 20.15 43.09
CA PRO A 564 4.88 21.39 42.94
C PRO A 564 5.50 22.38 41.94
N PRO A 565 4.69 23.30 41.36
CA PRO A 565 5.14 24.23 40.34
C PRO A 565 6.05 25.34 40.90
N THR A 566 7.08 25.68 40.12
CA THR A 566 8.03 26.77 40.38
C THR A 566 7.37 28.14 40.10
N PRO A 567 7.56 29.17 40.93
CA PRO A 567 6.94 30.49 40.74
C PRO A 567 7.63 31.32 39.62
N PRO A 568 6.93 32.33 39.05
CA PRO A 568 7.38 33.04 37.86
C PRO A 568 8.51 34.04 38.16
N ILE A 569 9.51 34.08 37.28
CA ILE A 569 10.59 35.06 37.31
C ILE A 569 10.21 36.25 36.42
N VAL A 570 10.41 37.43 37.00
CA VAL A 570 10.14 38.77 36.47
C VAL A 570 11.19 39.16 35.41
N ASP A 571 10.73 39.81 34.35
CA ASP A 571 11.52 40.38 33.25
C ASP A 571 12.27 41.68 33.61
N GLU A 572 13.28 41.96 32.78
CA GLU A 572 14.05 43.21 32.50
C GLU A 572 15.34 43.55 33.29
N PRO A 573 16.32 44.28 32.68
CA PRO A 573 16.67 44.40 31.25
C PRO A 573 18.20 44.35 30.92
N GLU A 574 18.44 44.25 29.60
CA GLU A 574 19.61 44.39 28.70
C GLU A 574 21.01 44.90 29.14
N ARG A 575 22.06 44.25 28.57
CA ARG A 575 23.23 44.78 27.76
C ARG A 575 24.60 44.15 28.11
N PRO A 576 25.59 44.14 27.18
CA PRO A 576 25.63 43.50 25.86
C PRO A 576 26.83 42.53 25.71
N ALA A 577 26.79 41.72 24.66
CA ALA A 577 27.80 40.71 24.31
C ALA A 577 29.09 41.31 23.72
N SER A 578 30.24 40.75 24.11
CA SER A 578 31.52 40.89 23.41
C SER A 578 31.85 39.59 22.67
N SER A 579 31.98 39.73 21.36
CA SER A 579 32.41 38.72 20.39
C SER A 579 33.93 38.52 20.42
N PHE A 580 34.40 37.28 20.47
CA PHE A 580 35.78 36.92 20.11
C PHE A 580 35.77 36.03 18.86
N ALA A 581 36.27 36.59 17.76
CA ALA A 581 36.54 35.91 16.50
C ALA A 581 38.00 35.43 16.49
N PHE A 582 38.22 34.19 16.06
CA PHE A 582 39.54 33.64 15.76
C PHE A 582 39.87 33.89 14.27
N TRP A 583 40.96 34.61 14.02
CA TRP A 583 41.59 34.71 12.70
C TRP A 583 42.66 33.62 12.56
N ARG A 584 42.70 32.98 11.39
CA ARG A 584 43.77 32.07 10.97
C ARG A 584 44.18 32.49 9.56
N ASP A 585 45.28 33.23 9.47
CA ASP A 585 46.04 33.44 8.24
C ASP A 585 47.52 33.21 8.57
N LYS A 586 48.17 32.36 7.75
CA LYS A 586 49.62 32.24 7.69
C LYS A 586 50.00 31.99 6.23
N ASP A 587 50.61 33.00 5.64
CA ASP A 587 51.59 32.84 4.58
C ASP A 587 52.63 33.96 4.66
N PHE A 588 53.84 33.64 4.19
CA PHE A 588 55.05 34.47 4.03
C PHE A 588 55.93 34.81 5.25
N GLY A 589 57.00 34.03 5.42
CA GLY A 589 58.32 34.36 4.84
C GLY A 589 59.20 35.47 5.44
N ILE A 590 60.40 35.04 5.87
CA ILE A 590 61.73 35.66 5.66
C ILE A 590 62.35 36.55 6.79
N ASN A 591 63.54 36.09 7.23
CA ASN A 591 64.73 36.78 7.78
C ASN A 591 64.64 37.66 9.06
N LEU A 592 65.38 37.30 10.11
CA LEU A 592 66.78 37.74 10.35
C LEU A 592 67.29 37.33 11.74
N LEU A 593 68.59 37.03 11.77
CA LEU A 593 69.49 36.76 12.88
C LEU A 593 69.33 37.67 14.12
N LYS A 594 69.33 37.08 15.31
CA LYS A 594 70.42 37.18 16.31
C LYS A 594 70.21 36.24 17.50
#